data_AF-A0A3D4N2R1-F1
#
_entry.id   AF-A0A3D4N2R1-F1
#
_cell.length_a   1.000
_cell.length_b   1.000
_cell.length_c   1.000
_cell.angle_alpha   90.00
_cell.angle_beta   90.00
_cell.angle_gamma   90.00
#
_symmetry.space_group_name_H-M   'P 1'
#
loop_
_entity.id
_entity.type
_entity.pdbx_description
1 polymer ?
#
loop_
_entity_poly.entity_id
_entity_poly.type
_entity_poly.pdbx_seq_one_letter_code
_entity_poly.pdbx_strand_id
1 'polypeptide(L)'
;MWYDGRMFPGNPLRRTILLVLVFLIGFPLMAVSLVPGSRFEDPNASQTMLAGRDFTKQLTDTEQVSANLLDIHLTTMGKGDPLYVWFGHTGLVVTDKRDNRSVMYDYGIFSFDDDFYQTFAMGRLNYEVWATSAEARYDLARRENREISNITIHLPDAAKLELVRFLNYNIQPENSTYLYHHYRENCSTRIRDMIDKAVDGQFQAWARAIPMEETLRQLVMRHTYASPFIDWTLNFLQSGSIDKPITLWEAMFLPAVLEQALLDFSYIDGSGNAVPMATDRKIINSATVGARAPVLDSFTSMTLPGLWFGLLVGLVSLLFGRAIASSQFKSLQRFGHLVEGLLGFVWAMTVGILSSLLLFMMVASSHDVTYFNENIIFATPWAIVMAVQSLRGAFGKEAARKRFRQANTIMAILIGTTIVMKVIFLDLLVQQNWQILLTLLPMYLCNSSIPFERLFERKHRILDDSDW
;
A
#
# COMPACT_ATOMS: atom_id res chain seq x y z
N MET A 1 -8.52 17.31 -70.13
CA MET A 1 -9.53 16.84 -69.16
C MET A 1 -8.85 15.79 -68.28
N TRP A 2 -8.18 16.17 -67.19
CA TRP A 2 -8.73 16.32 -65.83
C TRP A 2 -9.48 15.08 -65.36
N TYR A 3 -8.86 14.26 -64.49
CA TYR A 3 -9.23 14.20 -63.07
C TYR A 3 -8.17 13.41 -62.28
N ASP A 4 -7.42 14.14 -61.47
CA ASP A 4 -6.40 13.66 -60.54
C ASP A 4 -7.11 13.43 -59.20
N GLY A 5 -7.29 12.17 -58.83
CA GLY A 5 -8.01 11.76 -57.62
C GLY A 5 -7.15 11.92 -56.36
N ARG A 6 -7.00 13.16 -55.88
CA ARG A 6 -6.42 13.43 -54.57
C ARG A 6 -7.31 12.84 -53.48
N MET A 7 -6.87 11.71 -52.90
CA MET A 7 -7.31 11.31 -51.57
C MET A 7 -7.03 12.46 -50.60
N PHE A 8 -8.08 12.92 -49.92
CA PHE A 8 -8.06 14.00 -48.94
C PHE A 8 -6.87 13.86 -47.95
N PRO A 9 -5.93 14.82 -47.90
CA PRO A 9 -4.97 14.90 -46.81
C PRO A 9 -5.74 15.39 -45.57
N GLY A 10 -6.15 14.46 -44.71
CA GLY A 10 -6.75 14.82 -43.42
C GLY A 10 -5.82 15.76 -42.66
N ASN A 11 -6.31 16.95 -42.32
CA ASN A 11 -5.54 17.97 -41.61
C ASN A 11 -4.83 17.34 -40.39
N PRO A 12 -3.48 17.41 -40.31
CA PRO A 12 -2.74 16.80 -39.22
C PRO A 12 -3.23 17.29 -37.85
N LEU A 13 -3.66 18.55 -37.75
CA LEU A 13 -4.27 19.12 -36.54
C LEU A 13 -5.56 18.40 -36.14
N ARG A 14 -6.42 18.06 -37.11
CA ARG A 14 -7.68 17.35 -36.87
C ARG A 14 -7.44 15.90 -36.43
N ARG A 15 -6.42 15.24 -36.98
CA ARG A 15 -5.98 13.91 -36.52
C ARG A 15 -5.40 13.96 -35.10
N THR A 16 -4.59 14.97 -34.80
CA THR A 16 -4.05 15.17 -33.45
C THR A 16 -5.16 15.45 -32.44
N ILE A 17 -6.12 16.32 -32.77
CA ILE A 17 -7.29 16.59 -31.91
C ILE A 17 -8.13 15.33 -31.71
N LEU A 18 -8.38 14.55 -32.75
CA LEU A 18 -9.13 13.29 -32.64
C LEU A 18 -8.39 12.25 -31.79
N LEU A 19 -7.07 12.13 -31.94
CA LEU A 19 -6.24 11.26 -31.10
C LEU A 19 -6.22 11.72 -29.65
N VAL A 20 -6.13 13.03 -29.40
CA VAL A 20 -6.23 13.60 -28.04
C VAL A 20 -7.61 13.34 -27.45
N LEU A 21 -8.69 13.49 -28.21
CA LEU A 21 -10.05 13.20 -27.74
C LEU A 21 -10.26 11.70 -27.47
N VAL A 22 -9.81 10.81 -28.35
CA VAL A 22 -9.85 9.35 -28.13
C VAL A 22 -9.01 8.96 -26.92
N PHE A 23 -7.86 9.61 -26.73
CA PHE A 23 -7.00 9.40 -25.58
C PHE A 23 -7.64 9.91 -24.29
N LEU A 24 -8.28 11.09 -24.30
CA LEU A 24 -9.03 11.65 -23.17
C LEU A 24 -10.26 10.82 -22.80
N ILE A 25 -10.96 10.25 -23.79
CA ILE A 25 -12.13 9.38 -23.59
C ILE A 25 -11.69 7.97 -23.16
N GLY A 26 -10.52 7.49 -23.62
CA GLY A 26 -9.95 6.19 -23.27
C GLY A 26 -9.10 6.16 -22.00
N PHE A 27 -8.65 7.32 -21.51
CA PHE A 27 -7.84 7.46 -20.30
C PHE A 27 -8.51 6.83 -19.06
N PRO A 28 -9.82 7.02 -18.81
CA PRO A 28 -10.52 6.34 -17.71
C PRO A 28 -10.65 4.82 -17.94
N LEU A 29 -10.62 4.35 -19.19
CA LEU A 29 -10.73 2.93 -19.53
C LEU A 29 -9.43 2.15 -19.30
N MET A 30 -8.28 2.84 -19.16
CA MET A 30 -6.97 2.18 -19.00
C MET A 30 -6.71 1.66 -17.58
N ALA A 31 -7.46 2.13 -16.58
CA ALA A 31 -7.40 1.62 -15.21
C ALA A 31 -8.59 0.72 -14.86
N VAL A 32 -9.31 0.16 -15.84
CA VAL A 32 -10.47 -0.69 -15.54
C VAL A 32 -10.01 -1.96 -14.83
N SER A 33 -10.54 -2.17 -13.63
CA SER A 33 -10.41 -3.42 -12.90
C SER A 33 -11.60 -4.32 -13.15
N LEU A 34 -11.34 -5.63 -13.24
CA LEU A 34 -12.41 -6.61 -13.13
C LEU A 34 -12.65 -6.84 -11.65
N VAL A 35 -13.54 -6.04 -11.07
CA VAL A 35 -14.01 -6.25 -9.71
C VAL A 35 -14.79 -7.56 -9.71
N PRO A 36 -14.31 -8.63 -9.04
CA PRO A 36 -15.14 -9.80 -8.82
C PRO A 36 -16.36 -9.28 -8.07
N GLY A 37 -17.55 -9.32 -8.68
CA GLY A 37 -18.79 -8.93 -7.99
C GLY A 37 -18.87 -9.67 -6.64
N SER A 38 -19.59 -9.10 -5.66
CA SER A 38 -19.76 -9.43 -4.22
C SER A 38 -19.89 -10.91 -3.79
N ARG A 39 -19.22 -11.84 -4.45
CA ARG A 39 -19.36 -13.29 -4.39
C ARG A 39 -18.50 -13.94 -3.31
N PHE A 40 -17.82 -13.13 -2.50
CA PHE A 40 -16.91 -13.61 -1.48
C PHE A 40 -17.18 -12.84 -0.18
N GLU A 41 -18.37 -13.05 0.37
CA GLU A 41 -18.60 -12.75 1.79
C GLU A 41 -17.90 -13.85 2.59
N ASP A 42 -16.91 -13.47 3.39
CA ASP A 42 -16.29 -14.37 4.35
C ASP A 42 -17.31 -14.65 5.46
N PRO A 43 -17.78 -15.90 5.65
CA PRO A 43 -18.70 -16.23 6.74
C PRO A 43 -18.07 -15.94 8.12
N ASN A 44 -16.74 -15.91 8.21
CA ASN A 44 -15.98 -15.68 9.44
C ASN A 44 -15.49 -14.21 9.58
N ALA A 45 -15.99 -13.29 8.75
CA ALA A 45 -15.78 -11.85 8.93
C ALA A 45 -16.25 -11.41 10.34
N SER A 46 -15.55 -10.45 10.96
CA SER A 46 -15.79 -10.08 12.37
C SER A 46 -17.24 -9.64 12.59
N GLN A 47 -17.72 -8.77 11.71
CA GLN A 47 -19.07 -8.19 11.77
C GLN A 47 -20.15 -9.27 11.65
N THR A 48 -19.98 -10.22 10.72
CA THR A 48 -20.91 -11.33 10.52
C THR A 48 -20.98 -12.22 11.77
N MET A 49 -19.83 -12.57 12.33
CA MET A 49 -19.73 -13.44 13.50
C MET A 49 -20.25 -12.78 14.79
N LEU A 50 -20.13 -11.45 14.90
CA LEU A 50 -20.61 -10.68 16.04
C LEU A 50 -22.10 -10.34 15.96
N ALA A 51 -22.71 -10.32 14.76
CA ALA A 51 -24.09 -9.88 14.57
C ALA A 51 -25.11 -10.70 15.40
N GLY A 52 -24.89 -12.01 15.52
CA GLY A 52 -25.77 -12.92 16.28
C GLY A 52 -25.48 -13.01 17.79
N ARG A 53 -24.55 -12.21 18.31
CA ARG A 53 -24.10 -12.30 19.71
C ARG A 53 -24.77 -11.24 20.58
N ASP A 54 -25.26 -11.66 21.75
CA ASP A 54 -25.90 -10.77 22.74
C ASP A 54 -24.94 -10.48 23.90
N PHE A 55 -24.35 -9.27 23.88
CA PHE A 55 -23.43 -8.78 24.89
C PHE A 55 -24.14 -8.12 26.09
N THR A 56 -25.48 -8.01 26.03
CA THR A 56 -26.30 -7.35 27.04
C THR A 56 -27.11 -8.33 27.90
N LYS A 57 -26.95 -9.63 27.65
CA LYS A 57 -27.63 -10.70 28.38
C LYS A 57 -27.42 -10.56 29.89
N GLN A 58 -28.52 -10.56 30.63
CA GLN A 58 -28.47 -10.59 32.09
C GLN A 58 -27.78 -11.87 32.59
N LEU A 59 -26.80 -11.68 33.48
CA LEU A 59 -26.05 -12.79 34.06
C LEU A 59 -26.81 -13.46 35.22
N THR A 60 -26.67 -14.77 35.32
CA THR A 60 -26.99 -15.53 36.54
C THR A 60 -25.93 -15.26 37.62
N ASP A 61 -26.24 -15.55 38.89
CA ASP A 61 -25.30 -15.35 40.01
C ASP A 61 -23.96 -16.06 39.80
N THR A 62 -23.97 -17.28 39.24
CA THR A 62 -22.75 -18.04 38.94
C THR A 62 -21.94 -17.41 37.79
N GLU A 63 -22.61 -16.89 36.77
CA GLU A 63 -21.96 -16.16 35.68
C GLU A 63 -21.37 -14.84 36.18
N GLN A 64 -22.04 -14.14 37.09
CA GLN A 64 -21.55 -12.91 37.71
C GLN A 64 -20.26 -13.16 38.50
N VAL A 65 -20.22 -14.20 39.33
CA VAL A 65 -18.99 -14.61 40.03
C VAL A 65 -17.87 -14.93 39.03
N SER A 66 -18.20 -15.63 37.95
CA SER A 66 -17.22 -15.96 36.90
C SER A 66 -16.67 -14.72 36.21
N ALA A 67 -17.52 -13.74 35.87
CA ALA A 67 -17.10 -12.49 35.24
C ALA A 67 -16.15 -11.70 36.15
N ASN A 68 -16.37 -11.67 37.46
CA ASN A 68 -15.52 -10.96 38.42
C ASN A 68 -14.11 -11.57 38.57
N LEU A 69 -13.94 -12.84 38.20
CA LEU A 69 -12.67 -13.57 38.26
C LEU A 69 -11.85 -13.48 36.96
N LEU A 70 -12.37 -12.81 35.94
CA LEU A 70 -11.70 -12.64 34.65
C LEU A 70 -11.23 -11.20 34.48
N ASP A 71 -9.96 -11.03 34.13
CA ASP A 71 -9.41 -9.77 33.65
C ASP A 71 -9.13 -9.85 32.16
N ILE A 72 -9.39 -8.76 31.43
CA ILE A 72 -9.11 -8.63 30.01
C ILE A 72 -8.09 -7.51 29.81
N HIS A 73 -7.01 -7.83 29.11
CA HIS A 73 -6.02 -6.86 28.68
C HIS A 73 -5.93 -6.84 27.17
N LEU A 74 -5.70 -5.65 26.61
CA LEU A 74 -5.17 -5.54 25.26
C LEU A 74 -3.64 -5.50 25.37
N THR A 75 -2.98 -6.45 24.72
CA THR A 75 -1.53 -6.40 24.51
C THR A 75 -1.24 -5.78 23.16
N THR A 76 -0.37 -4.78 23.12
CA THR A 76 0.17 -4.21 21.88
C THR A 76 1.66 -4.51 21.79
N MET A 77 2.09 -5.05 20.64
CA MET A 77 3.47 -5.35 20.33
C MET A 77 3.96 -4.42 19.21
N GLY A 78 5.07 -3.73 19.45
CA GLY A 78 5.68 -2.80 18.51
C GLY A 78 6.31 -3.48 17.28
N LYS A 79 6.99 -2.68 16.47
CA LYS A 79 7.65 -3.08 15.22
C LYS A 79 8.71 -4.17 15.42
N GLY A 80 8.65 -5.20 14.57
CA GLY A 80 9.72 -6.22 14.42
C GLY A 80 10.54 -6.05 13.13
N ASP A 81 11.46 -6.98 12.86
CA ASP A 81 12.33 -6.93 11.67
C ASP A 81 11.62 -7.29 10.36
N PRO A 82 10.83 -8.39 10.27
CA PRO A 82 10.14 -8.74 9.04
C PRO A 82 9.06 -7.72 8.65
N LEU A 83 8.85 -7.52 7.35
CA LEU A 83 7.88 -6.56 6.81
C LEU A 83 6.46 -6.74 7.39
N TYR A 84 6.02 -7.99 7.59
CA TYR A 84 4.67 -8.28 8.07
C TYR A 84 4.40 -7.86 9.53
N VAL A 85 5.44 -7.51 10.30
CA VAL A 85 5.31 -6.96 11.68
C VAL A 85 5.73 -5.50 11.78
N TRP A 86 5.93 -4.79 10.66
CA TRP A 86 6.32 -3.38 10.70
C TRP A 86 5.24 -2.48 11.32
N PHE A 87 3.97 -2.84 11.17
CA PHE A 87 2.81 -2.08 11.65
C PHE A 87 2.44 -2.43 13.11
N GLY A 88 3.18 -3.33 13.75
CA GLY A 88 2.88 -3.86 15.07
C GLY A 88 1.89 -5.02 15.03
N HIS A 89 1.48 -5.46 16.22
CA HIS A 89 0.48 -6.52 16.42
C HIS A 89 -0.28 -6.29 17.71
N THR A 90 -1.52 -6.77 17.80
CA THR A 90 -2.27 -6.76 19.07
C THR A 90 -3.06 -8.03 19.27
N GLY A 91 -3.29 -8.40 20.53
CA GLY A 91 -4.10 -9.52 20.94
C GLY A 91 -4.80 -9.25 22.26
N LEU A 92 -5.89 -9.96 22.51
CA LEU A 92 -6.59 -9.91 23.79
C LEU A 92 -6.04 -10.98 24.72
N VAL A 93 -5.64 -10.58 25.93
CA VAL A 93 -5.22 -11.49 26.97
C VAL A 93 -6.32 -11.60 28.01
N VAL A 94 -6.79 -12.82 28.22
CA VAL A 94 -7.75 -13.16 29.26
C VAL A 94 -7.00 -13.84 30.39
N THR A 95 -7.04 -13.24 31.57
CA THR A 95 -6.45 -13.79 32.80
C THR A 95 -7.56 -14.30 33.70
N ASP A 96 -7.47 -15.57 34.07
CA ASP A 96 -8.35 -16.20 35.04
C ASP A 96 -7.71 -16.18 36.44
N LYS A 97 -8.34 -15.48 37.39
CA LYS A 97 -7.84 -15.34 38.77
C LYS A 97 -7.96 -16.61 39.60
N ARG A 98 -8.69 -17.64 39.14
CA ARG A 98 -8.86 -18.91 39.87
C ARG A 98 -7.57 -19.70 39.93
N ASP A 99 -6.80 -19.69 38.86
CA ASP A 99 -5.54 -20.41 38.70
C ASP A 99 -4.38 -19.50 38.22
N ASN A 100 -4.62 -18.19 38.07
CA ASN A 100 -3.70 -17.19 37.53
C ASN A 100 -3.17 -17.54 36.14
N ARG A 101 -4.01 -18.16 35.31
CA ARG A 101 -3.65 -18.50 33.92
C ARG A 101 -4.04 -17.37 32.98
N SER A 102 -3.08 -16.92 32.17
CA SER A 102 -3.27 -15.90 31.13
C SER A 102 -3.17 -16.51 29.73
N VAL A 103 -4.23 -16.37 28.93
CA VAL A 103 -4.30 -16.84 27.54
C VAL A 103 -4.39 -15.64 26.62
N MET A 104 -3.49 -15.56 25.64
CA MET A 104 -3.53 -14.58 24.56
C MET A 104 -4.27 -15.15 23.35
N TYR A 105 -5.28 -14.41 22.90
CA TYR A 105 -5.99 -14.65 21.65
C TYR A 105 -5.39 -13.76 20.56
N ASP A 106 -4.60 -14.38 19.69
CA ASP A 106 -3.89 -13.75 18.59
C ASP A 106 -4.69 -13.93 17.29
N TYR A 107 -5.24 -12.84 16.75
CA TYR A 107 -5.77 -12.82 15.38
C TYR A 107 -4.65 -12.44 14.43
N GLY A 108 -4.51 -13.08 13.28
CA GLY A 108 -3.49 -12.69 12.31
C GLY A 108 -2.29 -13.63 12.27
N ILE A 109 -2.47 -14.88 12.72
CA ILE A 109 -1.50 -15.95 12.49
C ILE A 109 -1.73 -16.51 11.09
N PHE A 110 -0.66 -16.86 10.38
CA PHE A 110 -0.76 -17.52 9.08
C PHE A 110 0.29 -18.62 9.02
N SER A 111 0.01 -19.66 8.23
CA SER A 111 0.96 -20.75 7.96
C SER A 111 1.38 -20.70 6.50
N PHE A 112 2.62 -21.11 6.21
CA PHE A 112 3.09 -21.35 4.86
C PHE A 112 2.72 -22.78 4.48
N ASP A 113 1.46 -23.03 4.17
CA ASP A 113 0.99 -24.29 3.61
C ASP A 113 1.21 -24.35 2.08
N ASP A 114 0.88 -25.49 1.47
CA ASP A 114 1.11 -25.73 0.03
C ASP A 114 0.31 -24.76 -0.87
N ASP A 115 -0.82 -24.23 -0.39
CA ASP A 115 -1.69 -23.31 -1.12
C ASP A 115 -1.40 -21.82 -0.82
N PHE A 116 -0.51 -21.51 0.12
CA PHE A 116 -0.19 -20.16 0.57
C PHE A 116 0.16 -19.21 -0.58
N TYR A 117 1.03 -19.62 -1.50
CA TYR A 117 1.46 -18.75 -2.60
C TYR A 117 0.33 -18.47 -3.61
N GLN A 118 -0.54 -19.45 -3.85
CA GLN A 118 -1.68 -19.29 -4.75
C GLN A 118 -2.75 -18.39 -4.13
N THR A 119 -3.07 -18.62 -2.86
CA THR A 119 -4.04 -17.80 -2.11
C THR A 119 -3.52 -16.38 -1.88
N PHE A 120 -2.22 -16.21 -1.60
CA PHE A 120 -1.53 -14.92 -1.58
C PHE A 120 -1.68 -14.19 -2.92
N ALA A 121 -1.31 -14.82 -4.04
CA ALA A 121 -1.41 -14.19 -5.36
C ALA A 121 -2.85 -13.79 -5.69
N MET A 122 -3.83 -14.62 -5.30
CA MET A 122 -5.25 -14.34 -5.52
C MET A 122 -5.83 -13.29 -4.56
N GLY A 123 -5.10 -12.82 -3.56
CA GLY A 123 -5.58 -11.85 -2.57
C GLY A 123 -6.59 -12.44 -1.59
N ARG A 124 -6.45 -13.72 -1.29
CA ARG A 124 -7.38 -14.53 -0.48
C ARG A 124 -6.63 -15.22 0.65
N LEU A 125 -5.85 -14.46 1.40
CA LEU A 125 -5.03 -15.01 2.47
C LEU A 125 -5.92 -15.38 3.66
N ASN A 126 -5.99 -16.68 3.90
CA ASN A 126 -6.56 -17.22 5.12
C ASN A 126 -5.60 -16.95 6.27
N TYR A 127 -6.12 -16.27 7.27
CA TYR A 127 -5.46 -16.08 8.54
C TYR A 127 -6.24 -16.79 9.63
N GLU A 128 -5.54 -17.14 10.69
CA GLU A 128 -6.04 -17.90 11.80
C GLU A 128 -6.03 -17.07 13.09
N VAL A 129 -6.95 -17.44 13.98
CA VAL A 129 -6.95 -17.01 15.39
C VAL A 129 -6.45 -18.16 16.27
N TRP A 130 -5.44 -17.88 17.09
CA TRP A 130 -4.85 -18.86 17.99
C TRP A 130 -5.01 -18.42 19.45
N ALA A 131 -5.25 -19.37 20.34
CA ALA A 131 -5.14 -19.18 21.78
C ALA A 131 -3.82 -19.78 22.27
N THR A 132 -2.95 -18.94 22.85
CA THR A 132 -1.63 -19.36 23.35
C THR A 132 -1.36 -18.81 24.74
N SER A 133 -0.32 -19.33 25.42
CA SER A 133 0.12 -18.75 26.69
C SER A 133 0.60 -17.31 26.47
N ALA A 134 0.03 -16.34 27.20
CA ALA A 134 0.43 -14.95 27.09
C ALA A 134 1.93 -14.77 27.41
N GLU A 135 2.43 -15.45 28.44
CA GLU A 135 3.85 -15.41 28.83
C GLU A 135 4.75 -15.94 27.71
N ALA A 136 4.36 -17.05 27.05
CA ALA A 136 5.13 -17.59 25.93
C ALA A 136 5.18 -16.62 24.73
N ARG A 137 4.11 -15.86 24.50
CA ARG A 137 4.07 -14.82 23.46
C ARG A 137 4.92 -13.61 23.84
N TYR A 138 4.89 -13.20 25.11
CA TYR A 138 5.77 -12.14 25.61
C TYR A 138 7.25 -12.54 25.51
N ASP A 139 7.59 -13.78 25.85
CA ASP A 139 8.94 -14.34 25.69
C ASP A 139 9.41 -14.29 24.24
N LEU A 140 8.54 -14.65 23.30
CA LEU A 140 8.86 -14.59 21.88
C LEU A 140 9.12 -13.13 21.44
N ALA A 141 8.20 -12.21 21.76
CA ALA A 141 8.34 -10.81 21.40
C ALA A 141 9.58 -10.16 22.07
N ARG A 142 9.95 -10.58 23.30
CA ARG A 142 11.20 -10.19 23.96
C ARG A 142 12.43 -10.65 23.19
N ARG A 143 12.46 -11.91 22.75
CA ARG A 143 13.57 -12.44 21.91
C ARG A 143 13.67 -11.72 20.56
N GLU A 144 12.54 -11.28 20.02
CA GLU A 144 12.47 -10.43 18.82
C GLU A 144 12.82 -8.96 19.13
N ASN A 145 13.16 -8.60 20.38
CA ASN A 145 13.45 -7.25 20.82
C ASN A 145 12.32 -6.25 20.45
N ARG A 146 11.07 -6.63 20.69
CA ARG A 146 9.89 -5.80 20.40
C ARG A 146 9.39 -5.12 21.67
N GLU A 147 8.92 -3.89 21.53
CA GLU A 147 8.18 -3.23 22.60
C GLU A 147 6.87 -3.95 22.86
N ILE A 148 6.46 -4.06 24.13
CA ILE A 148 5.22 -4.71 24.55
C ILE A 148 4.58 -3.84 25.62
N SER A 149 3.33 -3.44 25.40
CA SER A 149 2.49 -2.77 26.38
C SER A 149 1.18 -3.52 26.60
N ASN A 150 0.66 -3.43 27.82
CA ASN A 150 -0.66 -3.92 28.18
C ASN A 150 -1.50 -2.77 28.72
N ILE A 151 -2.76 -2.69 28.29
CA ILE A 151 -3.78 -1.85 28.92
C ILE A 151 -4.90 -2.76 29.43
N THR A 152 -5.47 -2.44 30.60
CA THR A 152 -6.60 -3.20 31.16
C THR A 152 -7.90 -2.66 30.58
N ILE A 153 -8.74 -3.55 30.05
CA ILE A 153 -10.02 -3.20 29.42
C ILE A 153 -11.17 -3.37 30.42
N HIS A 154 -12.00 -2.33 30.54
CA HIS A 154 -13.14 -2.30 31.44
C HIS A 154 -14.45 -2.44 30.66
N LEU A 155 -15.01 -3.66 30.66
CA LEU A 155 -16.30 -3.95 30.03
C LEU A 155 -17.38 -4.21 31.08
N PRO A 156 -18.67 -3.98 30.75
CA PRO A 156 -19.77 -4.51 31.54
C PRO A 156 -19.62 -6.03 31.73
N ASP A 157 -19.96 -6.57 32.90
CA ASP A 157 -19.70 -7.98 33.21
C ASP A 157 -20.36 -8.96 32.23
N ALA A 158 -21.56 -8.64 31.76
CA ALA A 158 -22.26 -9.41 30.72
C ALA A 158 -21.45 -9.45 29.42
N ALA A 159 -20.99 -8.28 28.96
CA ALA A 159 -20.20 -8.14 27.75
C ALA A 159 -18.82 -8.80 27.87
N LYS A 160 -18.17 -8.68 29.03
CA LYS A 160 -16.90 -9.33 29.36
C LYS A 160 -17.02 -10.86 29.24
N LEU A 161 -18.07 -11.45 29.83
CA LEU A 161 -18.27 -12.89 29.78
C LEU A 161 -18.62 -13.38 28.36
N GLU A 162 -19.47 -12.65 27.62
CA GLU A 162 -19.78 -13.00 26.24
C GLU A 162 -18.56 -12.83 25.32
N LEU A 163 -17.72 -11.82 25.54
CA LEU A 163 -16.45 -11.67 24.82
C LEU A 163 -15.56 -12.90 25.02
N VAL A 164 -15.39 -13.39 26.26
CA VAL A 164 -14.59 -14.59 26.52
C VAL A 164 -15.21 -15.84 25.86
N ARG A 165 -16.54 -15.97 25.84
CA ARG A 165 -17.22 -17.05 25.11
C ARG A 165 -16.97 -16.95 23.61
N PHE A 166 -17.06 -15.74 23.06
CA PHE A 166 -16.81 -15.48 21.65
C PHE A 166 -15.36 -15.79 21.26
N LEU A 167 -14.39 -15.42 22.10
CA LEU A 167 -12.97 -15.75 21.90
C LEU A 167 -12.75 -17.28 21.87
N ASN A 168 -13.35 -18.02 22.80
CA ASN A 168 -13.29 -19.49 22.80
C ASN A 168 -14.02 -20.14 21.62
N TYR A 169 -15.08 -19.51 21.11
CA TYR A 169 -15.79 -19.94 19.91
C TYR A 169 -14.95 -19.72 18.64
N ASN A 170 -14.22 -18.61 18.56
CA ASN A 170 -13.39 -18.28 17.40
C ASN A 170 -12.19 -19.23 17.25
N ILE A 171 -11.65 -19.78 18.34
CA ILE A 171 -10.52 -20.73 18.25
C ILE A 171 -10.92 -22.17 17.90
N GLN A 172 -12.21 -22.45 17.69
CA GLN A 172 -12.64 -23.77 17.22
C GLN A 172 -12.25 -23.98 15.75
N PRO A 173 -11.89 -25.20 15.33
CA PRO A 173 -11.40 -25.47 13.97
C PRO A 173 -12.31 -24.95 12.84
N GLU A 174 -13.63 -24.92 13.06
CA GLU A 174 -14.61 -24.48 12.07
C GLU A 174 -14.68 -22.94 11.95
N ASN A 175 -14.21 -22.21 12.96
CA ASN A 175 -14.36 -20.76 13.10
C ASN A 175 -13.03 -20.00 13.11
N SER A 176 -11.90 -20.73 13.16
CA SER A 176 -10.59 -20.13 13.42
C SER A 176 -9.99 -19.41 12.23
N THR A 177 -10.50 -19.65 11.03
CA THR A 177 -9.94 -19.12 9.78
C THR A 177 -10.81 -18.01 9.21
N TYR A 178 -10.20 -16.92 8.75
CA TYR A 178 -10.88 -15.78 8.13
C TYR A 178 -10.03 -15.16 7.01
N LEU A 179 -10.67 -14.43 6.10
CA LEU A 179 -10.00 -13.70 5.03
C LEU A 179 -9.40 -12.40 5.56
N TYR A 180 -8.07 -12.31 5.53
CA TYR A 180 -7.37 -11.14 6.00
C TYR A 180 -7.47 -9.97 5.03
N HIS A 181 -7.70 -8.78 5.60
CA HIS A 181 -7.61 -7.52 4.90
C HIS A 181 -6.85 -6.50 5.75
N HIS A 182 -5.71 -6.02 5.25
CA HIS A 182 -4.80 -5.17 6.03
C HIS A 182 -5.46 -3.96 6.70
N TYR A 183 -6.44 -3.32 6.06
CA TYR A 183 -7.12 -2.13 6.61
C TYR A 183 -8.47 -2.39 7.27
N ARG A 184 -9.04 -3.61 7.16
CA ARG A 184 -10.45 -3.86 7.52
C ARG A 184 -10.68 -5.14 8.33
N GLU A 185 -9.88 -6.18 8.09
CA GLU A 185 -9.95 -7.48 8.75
C GLU A 185 -8.54 -7.91 9.15
N ASN A 186 -8.02 -7.31 10.23
CA ASN A 186 -6.70 -7.60 10.77
C ASN A 186 -6.76 -7.79 12.31
N CYS A 187 -5.62 -8.01 12.95
CA CYS A 187 -5.55 -8.22 14.40
C CYS A 187 -6.18 -7.09 15.23
N SER A 188 -5.97 -5.85 14.80
CA SER A 188 -6.48 -4.64 15.44
C SER A 188 -7.96 -4.41 15.13
N THR A 189 -8.38 -4.47 13.87
CA THR A 189 -9.77 -4.17 13.49
C THR A 189 -10.76 -5.20 14.02
N ARG A 190 -10.39 -6.48 14.10
CA ARG A 190 -11.26 -7.50 14.69
C ARG A 190 -11.47 -7.27 16.18
N ILE A 191 -10.42 -6.93 16.91
CA ILE A 191 -10.52 -6.59 18.34
C ILE A 191 -11.32 -5.30 18.53
N ARG A 192 -11.04 -4.26 17.73
CA ARG A 192 -11.82 -3.01 17.71
C ARG A 192 -13.31 -3.28 17.56
N ASP A 193 -13.70 -4.15 16.63
CA ASP A 193 -15.10 -4.48 16.38
C ASP A 193 -15.73 -5.28 17.54
N MET A 194 -14.97 -6.18 18.19
CA MET A 194 -15.42 -6.88 19.40
C MET A 194 -15.66 -5.92 20.57
N ILE A 195 -14.76 -4.96 20.77
CA ILE A 195 -14.90 -3.94 21.82
C ILE A 195 -16.09 -3.03 21.53
N ASP A 196 -16.24 -2.58 20.28
CA ASP A 196 -17.39 -1.75 19.88
C ASP A 196 -18.72 -2.47 20.13
N LYS A 197 -18.81 -3.75 19.78
CA LYS A 197 -19.99 -4.58 20.07
C LYS A 197 -20.24 -4.71 21.57
N ALA A 198 -19.19 -4.80 22.38
CA ALA A 198 -19.29 -4.90 23.84
C ALA A 198 -19.81 -3.62 24.53
N VAL A 199 -19.76 -2.46 23.85
CA VAL A 199 -20.30 -1.18 24.33
C VAL A 199 -21.40 -0.62 23.44
N ASP A 200 -22.10 -1.51 22.73
CA ASP A 200 -23.29 -1.20 21.93
C ASP A 200 -23.08 -0.09 20.88
N GLY A 201 -21.95 -0.13 20.17
CA GLY A 201 -21.67 0.77 19.05
C GLY A 201 -21.17 2.17 19.45
N GLN A 202 -21.05 2.46 20.76
CA GLN A 202 -20.61 3.76 21.25
C GLN A 202 -19.18 4.10 20.81
N PHE A 203 -18.31 3.10 20.71
CA PHE A 203 -16.90 3.30 20.34
C PHE A 203 -16.76 3.71 18.88
N GLN A 204 -17.49 3.05 17.97
CA GLN A 204 -17.55 3.39 16.56
C GLN A 204 -18.16 4.77 16.35
N ALA A 205 -19.26 5.09 17.03
CA ALA A 205 -19.90 6.39 16.92
C ALA A 205 -18.94 7.53 17.31
N TRP A 206 -18.21 7.36 18.42
CA TRP A 206 -17.19 8.31 18.87
C TRP A 206 -16.02 8.42 17.88
N ALA A 207 -15.41 7.30 17.49
CA ALA A 207 -14.22 7.31 16.65
C ALA A 207 -14.49 7.86 15.24
N ARG A 208 -15.68 7.61 14.68
CA ARG A 208 -16.10 8.17 13.39
C ARG A 208 -16.36 9.67 13.42
N ALA A 209 -16.58 10.26 14.59
CA ALA A 209 -16.72 11.71 14.73
C ALA A 209 -15.36 12.44 14.70
N ILE A 210 -14.24 11.72 14.76
CA ILE A 210 -12.88 12.27 14.81
C ILE A 210 -12.22 12.12 13.43
N PRO A 211 -12.12 13.18 12.62
CA PRO A 211 -11.43 13.12 11.34
C PRO A 211 -9.91 13.01 11.54
N MET A 212 -9.24 12.30 10.64
CA MET A 212 -7.78 12.23 10.61
C MET A 212 -7.21 13.19 9.57
N GLU A 213 -6.03 13.76 9.86
CA GLU A 213 -5.28 14.57 8.91
C GLU A 213 -4.62 13.72 7.82
N GLU A 214 -4.25 12.48 8.15
CA GLU A 214 -3.53 11.55 7.28
C GLU A 214 -4.47 10.49 6.68
N THR A 215 -4.22 10.10 5.44
CA THR A 215 -4.90 8.97 4.78
C THR A 215 -4.29 7.63 5.20
N LEU A 216 -4.93 6.51 4.82
CA LEU A 216 -4.36 5.17 5.05
C LEU A 216 -2.98 5.00 4.40
N ARG A 217 -2.77 5.55 3.20
CA ARG A 217 -1.45 5.54 2.54
C ARG A 217 -0.41 6.26 3.38
N GLN A 218 -0.72 7.45 3.87
CA GLN A 218 0.20 8.27 4.66
C GLN A 218 0.55 7.61 5.99
N LEU A 219 -0.43 6.97 6.66
CA LEU A 219 -0.19 6.16 7.84
C LEU A 219 0.75 4.97 7.56
N VAL A 220 0.64 4.32 6.40
CA VAL A 220 1.59 3.28 5.99
C VAL A 220 2.99 3.86 5.74
N MET A 221 3.08 5.02 5.07
CA MET A 221 4.35 5.70 4.76
C MET A 221 5.18 6.03 6.00
N ARG A 222 4.54 6.31 7.14
CA ARG A 222 5.22 6.51 8.44
C ARG A 222 6.04 5.29 8.88
N HIS A 223 5.58 4.09 8.54
CA HIS A 223 6.21 2.83 8.91
C HIS A 223 7.25 2.37 7.88
N THR A 224 7.06 2.73 6.60
CA THR A 224 7.89 2.29 5.47
C THR A 224 9.01 3.26 5.10
N TYR A 225 8.98 4.51 5.61
CA TYR A 225 9.95 5.57 5.30
C TYR A 225 11.42 5.12 5.31
N ALA A 226 11.81 4.30 6.30
CA ALA A 226 13.19 3.82 6.43
C ALA A 226 13.64 2.87 5.32
N SER A 227 12.73 2.40 4.47
CA SER A 227 13.01 1.56 3.31
C SER A 227 12.38 2.18 2.05
N PRO A 228 13.05 3.12 1.38
CA PRO A 228 12.52 3.82 0.20
C PRO A 228 12.09 2.88 -0.93
N PHE A 229 12.74 1.72 -1.07
CA PHE A 229 12.35 0.71 -2.05
C PHE A 229 11.01 0.04 -1.72
N ILE A 230 10.80 -0.34 -0.47
CA ILE A 230 9.54 -0.94 -0.02
C ILE A 230 8.42 0.09 -0.06
N ASP A 231 8.69 1.30 0.43
CA ASP A 231 7.77 2.43 0.34
C ASP A 231 7.32 2.69 -1.11
N TRP A 232 8.28 2.81 -2.04
CA TRP A 232 7.98 3.00 -3.46
C TRP A 232 7.18 1.82 -4.05
N THR A 233 7.51 0.58 -3.68
CA THR A 233 6.83 -0.62 -4.19
C THR A 233 5.38 -0.71 -3.72
N LEU A 234 5.11 -0.45 -2.43
CA LEU A 234 3.75 -0.40 -1.91
C LEU A 234 2.97 0.75 -2.54
N ASN A 235 3.60 1.93 -2.68
CA ASN A 235 3.00 3.07 -3.35
C ASN A 235 2.70 2.84 -4.84
N PHE A 236 3.50 1.99 -5.50
CA PHE A 236 3.28 1.56 -6.87
C PHE A 236 2.07 0.62 -6.98
N LEU A 237 1.95 -0.37 -6.08
CA LEU A 237 0.94 -1.42 -6.17
C LEU A 237 -0.45 -0.98 -5.65
N GLN A 238 -0.51 -0.07 -4.68
CA GLN A 238 -1.76 0.37 -4.07
C GLN A 238 -2.38 1.56 -4.80
N SER A 239 -3.69 1.50 -5.02
CA SER A 239 -4.50 2.46 -5.78
C SER A 239 -4.97 3.66 -4.93
N GLY A 240 -5.75 4.55 -5.55
CA GLY A 240 -6.43 5.65 -4.85
C GLY A 240 -7.49 5.23 -3.84
N SER A 241 -7.80 3.94 -3.68
CA SER A 241 -8.76 3.45 -2.69
C SER A 241 -8.36 3.78 -1.25
N ILE A 242 -7.05 3.89 -0.98
CA ILE A 242 -6.45 4.18 0.33
C ILE A 242 -6.05 5.65 0.51
N ASP A 243 -6.39 6.51 -0.47
CA ASP A 243 -6.06 7.94 -0.49
C ASP A 243 -7.24 8.84 -0.10
N LYS A 244 -8.34 8.23 0.34
CA LYS A 244 -9.54 8.96 0.78
C LYS A 244 -9.38 9.50 2.20
N PRO A 245 -10.07 10.60 2.56
CA PRO A 245 -10.18 11.03 3.94
C PRO A 245 -10.72 9.90 4.82
N ILE A 246 -10.20 9.80 6.04
CA ILE A 246 -10.57 8.77 7.01
C ILE A 246 -10.85 9.39 8.38
N THR A 247 -11.41 8.59 9.27
CA THR A 247 -11.61 8.91 10.69
C THR A 247 -10.69 8.07 11.56
N LEU A 248 -10.68 8.34 12.87
CA LEU A 248 -9.97 7.50 13.83
C LEU A 248 -10.39 6.03 13.72
N TRP A 249 -11.65 5.76 13.34
CA TRP A 249 -12.16 4.40 13.16
C TRP A 249 -11.32 3.59 12.18
N GLU A 250 -11.07 4.12 10.97
CA GLU A 250 -10.24 3.44 9.98
C GLU A 250 -8.77 3.42 10.39
N ALA A 251 -8.26 4.47 11.04
CA ALA A 251 -6.86 4.55 11.49
C ALA A 251 -6.50 3.47 12.54
N MET A 252 -7.50 2.97 13.29
CA MET A 252 -7.34 1.84 14.22
C MET A 252 -7.04 0.49 13.54
N PHE A 253 -6.82 0.44 12.22
CA PHE A 253 -6.14 -0.71 11.61
C PHE A 253 -4.72 -0.89 12.17
N LEU A 254 -4.11 0.18 12.70
CA LEU A 254 -2.83 0.16 13.41
C LEU A 254 -3.04 -0.17 14.90
N PRO A 255 -2.39 -1.23 15.43
CA PRO A 255 -2.45 -1.62 16.84
C PRO A 255 -2.17 -0.49 17.84
N ALA A 256 -1.15 0.34 17.60
CA ALA A 256 -0.82 1.45 18.50
C ALA A 256 -1.91 2.53 18.52
N VAL A 257 -2.60 2.75 17.39
CA VAL A 257 -3.72 3.70 17.30
C VAL A 257 -4.93 3.15 18.05
N LEU A 258 -5.23 1.85 17.93
CA LEU A 258 -6.30 1.21 18.71
C LEU A 258 -6.03 1.31 20.22
N GLU A 259 -4.81 0.97 20.66
CA GLU A 259 -4.45 1.05 22.08
C GLU A 259 -4.66 2.47 22.62
N GLN A 260 -4.20 3.48 21.88
CA GLN A 260 -4.37 4.87 22.29
C GLN A 260 -5.85 5.29 22.28
N ALA A 261 -6.61 4.92 21.24
CA ALA A 261 -8.03 5.21 21.16
C ALA A 261 -8.84 4.61 22.33
N LEU A 262 -8.48 3.42 22.81
CA LEU A 262 -9.12 2.80 23.97
C LEU A 262 -8.77 3.49 25.30
N LEU A 263 -7.56 4.05 25.42
CA LEU A 263 -7.17 4.86 26.58
C LEU A 263 -7.91 6.21 26.61
N ASP A 264 -8.22 6.77 25.44
CA ASP A 264 -8.87 8.07 25.31
C ASP A 264 -10.41 7.98 25.34
N PHE A 265 -10.98 6.78 25.19
CA PHE A 265 -12.42 6.56 25.11
C PHE A 265 -13.06 6.21 26.46
N SER A 266 -14.27 6.72 26.67
CA SER A 266 -15.17 6.33 27.77
C SER A 266 -16.56 6.08 27.21
N TYR A 267 -17.24 5.03 27.69
CA TYR A 267 -18.62 4.72 27.30
C TYR A 267 -19.58 5.03 28.44
N ILE A 268 -20.86 5.16 28.11
CA ILE A 268 -21.94 5.31 29.09
C ILE A 268 -22.47 3.91 29.42
N ASP A 269 -22.45 3.55 30.71
CA ASP A 269 -22.97 2.28 31.19
C ASP A 269 -24.51 2.27 31.29
N GLY A 270 -25.11 1.12 31.61
CA GLY A 270 -26.56 0.99 31.78
C GLY A 270 -27.17 1.82 32.93
N SER A 271 -26.32 2.39 33.80
CA SER A 271 -26.73 3.29 34.89
C SER A 271 -26.56 4.77 34.52
N GLY A 272 -26.05 5.08 33.32
CA GLY A 272 -25.81 6.44 32.84
C GLY A 272 -24.46 7.03 33.27
N ASN A 273 -23.55 6.25 33.85
CA ASN A 273 -22.24 6.73 34.26
C ASN A 273 -21.21 6.59 33.14
N ALA A 274 -20.29 7.55 33.05
CA ALA A 274 -19.14 7.45 32.17
C ALA A 274 -18.07 6.51 32.77
N VAL A 275 -17.73 5.46 32.03
CA VAL A 275 -16.71 4.47 32.43
C VAL A 275 -15.55 4.52 31.43
N PRO A 276 -14.31 4.76 31.88
CA PRO A 276 -13.13 4.67 31.03
C PRO A 276 -12.99 3.28 30.43
N MET A 277 -12.82 3.19 29.11
CA MET A 277 -12.70 1.90 28.42
C MET A 277 -11.42 1.16 28.81
N ALA A 278 -10.32 1.89 29.02
CA ALA A 278 -9.07 1.29 29.46
C ALA A 278 -8.32 2.17 30.45
N THR A 279 -7.53 1.52 31.32
CA THR A 279 -6.61 2.18 32.25
C THR A 279 -5.26 1.46 32.29
N ASP A 280 -4.30 2.09 32.98
CA ASP A 280 -3.06 1.44 33.45
C ASP A 280 -2.19 0.83 32.35
N ARG A 281 -1.68 1.67 31.43
CA ARG A 281 -0.67 1.25 30.45
C ARG A 281 0.58 0.74 31.18
N LYS A 282 0.78 -0.58 31.15
CA LYS A 282 1.94 -1.27 31.71
C LYS A 282 2.88 -1.67 30.59
N ILE A 283 4.12 -1.19 30.65
CA ILE A 283 5.18 -1.64 29.73
C ILE A 283 5.70 -3.00 30.22
N ILE A 284 5.52 -4.03 29.41
CA ILE A 284 6.00 -5.39 29.68
C ILE A 284 7.43 -5.57 29.17
N ASN A 285 7.76 -4.95 28.03
CA ASN A 285 9.11 -4.92 27.49
C ASN A 285 9.36 -3.62 26.72
N SER A 286 10.57 -3.10 26.81
CA SER A 286 11.05 -1.99 25.96
C SER A 286 12.04 -2.54 24.95
N ALA A 287 11.89 -2.16 23.69
CA ALA A 287 12.89 -2.48 22.67
C ALA A 287 14.18 -1.69 22.92
N THR A 288 15.33 -2.29 22.60
CA THR A 288 16.62 -1.58 22.65
C THR A 288 16.59 -0.34 21.76
N VAL A 289 16.95 0.82 22.35
CA VAL A 289 16.99 2.11 21.63
C VAL A 289 17.91 2.00 20.41
N GLY A 290 17.42 2.43 19.25
CA GLY A 290 18.19 2.41 18.00
C GLY A 290 18.30 1.04 17.32
N ALA A 291 17.69 -0.02 17.86
CA ALA A 291 17.69 -1.34 17.22
C ALA A 291 16.95 -1.33 15.87
N ARG A 292 15.97 -0.45 15.70
CA ARG A 292 15.19 -0.27 14.47
C ARG A 292 14.96 1.21 14.20
N ALA A 293 14.77 1.53 12.93
CA ALA A 293 14.33 2.86 12.55
C ALA A 293 12.95 3.15 13.16
N PRO A 294 12.77 4.32 13.81
CA PRO A 294 11.51 4.70 14.43
C PRO A 294 10.40 4.82 13.39
N VAL A 295 9.17 4.61 13.84
CA VAL A 295 7.99 5.03 13.08
C VAL A 295 7.90 6.55 13.20
N LEU A 296 7.67 7.25 12.10
CA LEU A 296 7.56 8.71 12.13
C LEU A 296 6.25 9.15 12.80
N ASP A 297 6.25 10.32 13.43
CA ASP A 297 5.03 10.93 13.99
C ASP A 297 4.08 11.43 12.91
N SER A 298 4.62 11.83 11.75
CA SER A 298 3.88 12.22 10.55
C SER A 298 4.54 11.68 9.29
N PHE A 299 3.76 11.50 8.23
CA PHE A 299 4.29 10.99 6.97
C PHE A 299 5.31 11.96 6.36
N THR A 300 6.34 11.40 5.72
CA THR A 300 7.30 12.19 4.94
C THR A 300 7.18 11.80 3.48
N SER A 301 6.89 12.77 2.61
CA SER A 301 6.76 12.51 1.18
C SER A 301 8.10 12.10 0.55
N MET A 302 8.12 10.94 -0.09
CA MET A 302 9.27 10.41 -0.84
C MET A 302 9.31 10.89 -2.31
N THR A 303 8.50 11.88 -2.65
CA THR A 303 8.36 12.39 -4.02
C THR A 303 9.65 13.05 -4.53
N LEU A 304 10.26 13.94 -3.75
CA LEU A 304 11.52 14.59 -4.13
C LEU A 304 12.71 13.61 -4.17
N PRO A 305 12.91 12.74 -3.16
CA PRO A 305 13.90 11.67 -3.27
C PRO A 305 13.72 10.79 -4.52
N GLY A 306 12.48 10.40 -4.82
CA GLY A 306 12.13 9.64 -6.03
C GLY A 306 12.48 10.39 -7.32
N LEU A 307 12.17 11.69 -7.39
CA LEU A 307 12.55 12.56 -8.51
C LEU A 307 14.07 12.62 -8.70
N TRP A 308 14.84 12.82 -7.63
CA TRP A 308 16.30 12.88 -7.70
C TRP A 308 16.91 11.54 -8.12
N PHE A 309 16.36 10.43 -7.62
CA PHE A 309 16.77 9.11 -8.06
C PHE A 309 16.48 8.90 -9.56
N GLY A 310 15.27 9.24 -10.01
CA GLY A 310 14.89 9.18 -11.42
C GLY A 310 15.78 10.05 -12.31
N LEU A 311 16.08 11.28 -11.87
CA LEU A 311 17.00 12.20 -12.55
C LEU A 311 18.41 11.61 -12.62
N LEU A 312 18.94 11.08 -11.53
CA LEU A 312 20.26 10.45 -11.51
C LEU A 312 20.34 9.31 -12.52
N VAL A 313 19.39 8.37 -12.48
CA VAL A 313 19.34 7.23 -13.42
C VAL A 313 19.17 7.72 -14.87
N GLY A 314 18.28 8.69 -15.10
CA GLY A 314 18.04 9.29 -16.41
C GLY A 314 19.29 9.97 -16.98
N LEU A 315 19.96 10.82 -16.18
CA LEU A 315 21.16 11.54 -16.58
C LEU A 315 22.34 10.60 -16.83
N VAL A 316 22.52 9.55 -16.02
CA VAL A 316 23.50 8.49 -16.30
C VAL A 316 23.19 7.84 -17.64
N SER A 317 21.93 7.46 -17.89
CA SER A 317 21.53 6.89 -19.19
C SER A 317 21.82 7.84 -20.36
N LEU A 318 21.54 9.13 -20.19
CA LEU A 318 21.79 10.16 -21.20
C LEU A 318 23.29 10.38 -21.45
N LEU A 319 24.11 10.43 -20.40
CA LEU A 319 25.57 10.58 -20.49
C LEU A 319 26.18 9.42 -21.28
N PHE A 320 25.85 8.18 -20.92
CA PHE A 320 26.39 6.99 -21.58
C PHE A 320 25.80 6.78 -22.98
N GLY A 321 24.50 7.04 -23.14
CA GLY A 321 23.78 6.84 -24.39
C GLY A 321 23.96 7.95 -25.43
N ARG A 322 24.39 9.15 -25.07
CA ARG A 322 24.57 10.26 -26.02
C ARG A 322 25.98 10.80 -26.01
N ALA A 323 26.48 11.27 -24.88
CA ALA A 323 27.80 11.92 -24.79
C ALA A 323 28.96 10.93 -24.99
N ILE A 324 28.93 9.78 -24.32
CA ILE A 324 29.99 8.76 -24.44
C ILE A 324 29.82 7.97 -25.76
N ALA A 325 28.57 7.70 -26.14
CA ALA A 325 28.22 7.02 -27.38
C ALA A 325 28.52 7.83 -28.67
N SER A 326 28.67 9.15 -28.59
CA SER A 326 29.09 10.01 -29.70
C SER A 326 30.60 10.19 -29.79
N SER A 327 31.37 9.52 -28.92
CA SER A 327 32.83 9.57 -28.94
C SER A 327 33.40 9.06 -30.26
N GLN A 328 34.51 9.67 -30.68
CA GLN A 328 35.30 9.25 -31.84
C GLN A 328 35.96 7.87 -31.63
N PHE A 329 36.10 7.40 -30.38
CA PHE A 329 36.70 6.12 -30.05
C PHE A 329 35.65 4.99 -30.05
N LYS A 330 35.79 4.03 -30.97
CA LYS A 330 34.85 2.90 -31.13
C LYS A 330 34.67 2.05 -29.86
N SER A 331 35.72 1.89 -29.04
CA SER A 331 35.64 1.17 -27.76
C SER A 331 34.75 1.90 -26.76
N LEU A 332 34.92 3.22 -26.64
CA LEU A 332 34.15 4.06 -25.73
C LEU A 332 32.69 4.17 -26.19
N GLN A 333 32.45 4.24 -27.50
CA GLN A 333 31.12 4.17 -28.08
C GLN A 333 30.39 2.86 -27.70
N ARG A 334 31.05 1.70 -27.89
CA ARG A 334 30.48 0.39 -27.52
C ARG A 334 30.19 0.30 -26.03
N PHE A 335 31.09 0.79 -25.20
CA PHE A 335 30.91 0.83 -23.75
C PHE A 335 29.72 1.70 -23.35
N GLY A 336 29.57 2.89 -23.94
CA GLY A 336 28.42 3.77 -23.73
C GLY A 336 27.09 3.09 -24.06
N HIS A 337 26.99 2.43 -25.21
CA HIS A 337 25.81 1.66 -25.60
C HIS A 337 25.52 0.48 -24.67
N LEU A 338 26.55 -0.22 -24.22
CA LEU A 338 26.40 -1.35 -23.31
C LEU A 338 25.83 -0.88 -21.97
N VAL A 339 26.38 0.18 -21.38
CA VAL A 339 25.92 0.73 -20.10
C VAL A 339 24.49 1.27 -20.21
N GLU A 340 24.18 2.09 -21.22
CA GLU A 340 22.81 2.59 -21.47
C GLU A 340 21.81 1.43 -21.63
N GLY A 341 22.17 0.43 -22.43
CA GLY A 341 21.28 -0.70 -22.74
C GLY A 341 21.08 -1.64 -21.55
N LEU A 342 22.11 -1.88 -20.72
CA LEU A 342 21.99 -2.69 -19.50
C LEU A 342 21.20 -1.95 -18.43
N LEU A 343 21.48 -0.65 -18.21
CA LEU A 343 20.71 0.18 -17.28
C LEU A 343 19.24 0.21 -17.72
N GLY A 344 19.01 0.46 -19.02
CA GLY A 344 17.72 0.43 -19.68
C GLY A 344 16.97 -0.88 -19.52
N PHE A 345 17.68 -2.01 -19.67
CA PHE A 345 17.13 -3.34 -19.44
C PHE A 345 16.69 -3.52 -17.99
N VAL A 346 17.55 -3.21 -17.02
CA VAL A 346 17.27 -3.44 -15.59
C VAL A 346 16.03 -2.66 -15.15
N TRP A 347 15.98 -1.35 -15.37
CA TRP A 347 14.84 -0.57 -14.86
C TRP A 347 13.54 -0.88 -15.61
N ALA A 348 13.60 -1.07 -16.93
CA ALA A 348 12.39 -1.37 -17.71
C ALA A 348 11.87 -2.78 -17.39
N MET A 349 12.77 -3.73 -17.07
CA MET A 349 12.38 -5.06 -16.61
C MET A 349 11.70 -4.98 -15.24
N THR A 350 12.25 -4.23 -14.30
CA THR A 350 11.63 -4.03 -12.97
C THR A 350 10.23 -3.43 -13.09
N VAL A 351 10.07 -2.35 -13.87
CA VAL A 351 8.75 -1.75 -14.14
C VAL A 351 7.83 -2.74 -14.85
N GLY A 352 8.34 -3.52 -15.80
CA GLY A 352 7.59 -4.54 -16.52
C GLY A 352 7.06 -5.67 -15.63
N ILE A 353 7.89 -6.16 -14.70
CA ILE A 353 7.50 -7.18 -13.72
C ILE A 353 6.44 -6.61 -12.77
N LEU A 354 6.69 -5.43 -12.20
CA LEU A 354 5.76 -4.82 -11.24
C LEU A 354 4.43 -4.44 -11.88
N SER A 355 4.43 -3.92 -13.10
CA SER A 355 3.20 -3.61 -13.84
C SER A 355 2.45 -4.87 -14.30
N SER A 356 3.14 -5.96 -14.59
CA SER A 356 2.50 -7.26 -14.86
C SER A 356 1.83 -7.82 -13.62
N LEU A 357 2.51 -7.72 -12.46
CA LEU A 357 1.94 -8.07 -11.16
C LEU A 357 0.72 -7.20 -10.86
N LEU A 358 0.85 -5.87 -11.02
CA LEU A 358 -0.25 -4.93 -10.80
C LEU A 358 -1.44 -5.24 -11.71
N LEU A 359 -1.22 -5.48 -13.00
CA LEU A 359 -2.28 -5.84 -13.94
C LEU A 359 -2.99 -7.12 -13.50
N PHE A 360 -2.24 -8.16 -13.12
CA PHE A 360 -2.81 -9.39 -12.58
C PHE A 360 -3.65 -9.12 -11.34
N MET A 361 -3.14 -8.32 -10.39
CA MET A 361 -3.88 -7.99 -9.17
C MET A 361 -5.18 -7.23 -9.49
N MET A 362 -5.15 -6.33 -10.47
CA MET A 362 -6.29 -5.51 -10.90
C MET A 362 -7.41 -6.27 -11.62
N VAL A 363 -7.08 -7.36 -12.33
CA VAL A 363 -8.04 -8.04 -13.24
C VAL A 363 -8.35 -9.48 -12.87
N ALA A 364 -7.48 -10.13 -12.08
CA ALA A 364 -7.56 -11.56 -11.81
C ALA A 364 -7.50 -11.92 -10.32
N SER A 365 -7.22 -10.96 -9.43
CA SER A 365 -7.13 -11.19 -7.99
C SER A 365 -8.23 -10.46 -7.22
N SER A 366 -8.39 -10.82 -5.94
CA SER A 366 -9.27 -10.19 -4.94
C SER A 366 -8.58 -9.05 -4.17
N HIS A 367 -7.38 -8.61 -4.58
CA HIS A 367 -6.69 -7.47 -3.95
C HIS A 367 -7.33 -6.13 -4.32
N ASP A 368 -8.42 -5.81 -3.66
CA ASP A 368 -9.23 -4.63 -3.93
C ASP A 368 -8.49 -3.29 -3.75
N VAL A 369 -7.49 -3.24 -2.88
CA VAL A 369 -6.60 -2.07 -2.72
C VAL A 369 -5.81 -1.74 -3.98
N THR A 370 -5.71 -2.66 -4.93
CA THR A 370 -5.03 -2.43 -6.22
C THR A 370 -5.99 -2.02 -7.35
N TYR A 371 -7.30 -2.08 -7.13
CA TYR A 371 -8.27 -1.82 -8.19
C TYR A 371 -8.23 -0.36 -8.63
N PHE A 372 -8.39 -0.14 -9.94
CA PHE A 372 -8.34 1.18 -10.55
C PHE A 372 -7.02 1.95 -10.29
N ASN A 373 -5.91 1.22 -10.11
CA ASN A 373 -4.61 1.84 -9.91
C ASN A 373 -4.14 2.57 -11.17
N GLU A 374 -3.94 3.88 -11.03
CA GLU A 374 -3.58 4.80 -12.11
C GLU A 374 -2.16 4.57 -12.64
N ASN A 375 -1.28 3.93 -11.88
CA ASN A 375 0.10 3.65 -12.30
C ASN A 375 0.16 2.80 -13.58
N ILE A 376 -0.84 1.96 -13.82
CA ILE A 376 -0.89 1.09 -15.00
C ILE A 376 -0.91 1.87 -16.33
N ILE A 377 -1.34 3.14 -16.31
CA ILE A 377 -1.44 4.00 -17.50
C ILE A 377 -0.06 4.26 -18.12
N PHE A 378 0.97 4.40 -17.29
CA PHE A 378 2.33 4.77 -17.72
C PHE A 378 3.42 3.79 -17.27
N ALA A 379 3.07 2.82 -16.43
CA ALA A 379 3.87 1.66 -16.10
C ALA A 379 3.08 0.42 -16.55
N THR A 380 3.30 -0.01 -17.80
CA THR A 380 2.56 -1.11 -18.44
C THR A 380 3.45 -2.34 -18.59
N PRO A 381 2.86 -3.56 -18.70
CA PRO A 381 3.63 -4.78 -19.02
C PRO A 381 4.46 -4.67 -20.30
N TRP A 382 4.14 -3.73 -21.20
CA TRP A 382 4.94 -3.40 -22.37
C TRP A 382 6.39 -2.99 -22.03
N ALA A 383 6.65 -2.57 -20.80
CA ALA A 383 8.00 -2.28 -20.32
C ALA A 383 8.94 -3.51 -20.42
N ILE A 384 8.42 -4.75 -20.38
CA ILE A 384 9.21 -5.96 -20.66
C ILE A 384 9.74 -5.95 -22.10
N VAL A 385 8.90 -5.57 -23.06
CA VAL A 385 9.31 -5.42 -24.46
C VAL A 385 10.35 -4.30 -24.58
N MET A 386 10.15 -3.19 -23.88
CA MET A 386 11.15 -2.11 -23.81
C MET A 386 12.49 -2.61 -23.28
N ALA A 387 12.50 -3.42 -22.22
CA ALA A 387 13.71 -4.01 -21.65
C ALA A 387 14.46 -4.86 -22.68
N VAL A 388 13.75 -5.76 -23.38
CA VAL A 388 14.35 -6.59 -24.45
C VAL A 388 14.93 -5.74 -25.57
N GLN A 389 14.24 -4.67 -25.99
CA GLN A 389 14.76 -3.78 -27.02
C GLN A 389 15.98 -2.99 -26.55
N SER A 390 16.01 -2.61 -25.27
CA SER A 390 17.17 -1.95 -24.66
C SER A 390 18.40 -2.87 -24.64
N LEU A 391 18.22 -4.11 -24.19
CA LEU A 391 19.28 -5.13 -24.18
C LEU A 391 19.81 -5.42 -25.58
N ARG A 392 18.92 -5.56 -26.57
CA ARG A 392 19.33 -5.72 -27.98
C ARG A 392 20.09 -4.50 -28.51
N GLY A 393 19.68 -3.30 -28.09
CA GLY A 393 20.38 -2.05 -28.40
C GLY A 393 21.79 -2.01 -27.79
N ALA A 394 21.96 -2.56 -26.58
CA ALA A 394 23.25 -2.70 -25.90
C ALA A 394 24.27 -3.46 -26.76
N PHE A 395 23.80 -4.48 -27.50
CA PHE A 395 24.61 -5.28 -28.42
C PHE A 395 24.62 -4.76 -29.86
N GLY A 396 24.35 -3.46 -30.07
CA GLY A 396 24.55 -2.78 -31.36
C GLY A 396 23.38 -2.86 -32.35
N LYS A 397 22.21 -3.37 -31.97
CA LYS A 397 21.04 -3.39 -32.86
C LYS A 397 20.34 -2.02 -32.89
N GLU A 398 20.71 -1.18 -33.85
CA GLU A 398 20.24 0.22 -33.96
C GLU A 398 18.71 0.35 -34.07
N ALA A 399 18.06 -0.54 -34.83
CA ALA A 399 16.60 -0.56 -34.93
C ALA A 399 15.91 -0.83 -33.57
N ALA A 400 16.52 -1.66 -32.71
CA ALA A 400 15.99 -1.94 -31.37
C ALA A 400 16.13 -0.69 -30.46
N ARG A 401 17.27 0.01 -30.56
CA ARG A 401 17.52 1.26 -29.85
C ARG A 401 16.54 2.36 -30.25
N LYS A 402 16.25 2.50 -31.55
CA LYS A 402 15.22 3.44 -32.05
C LYS A 402 13.85 3.13 -31.47
N ARG A 403 13.45 1.85 -31.46
CA ARG A 403 12.17 1.40 -30.86
C ARG A 403 12.11 1.66 -29.36
N PHE A 404 13.19 1.38 -28.63
CA PHE A 404 13.28 1.69 -27.20
C PHE A 404 13.07 3.19 -26.96
N ARG A 405 13.76 4.06 -27.71
CA ARG A 405 13.60 5.51 -27.58
C ARG A 405 12.19 6.01 -27.92
N GLN A 406 11.58 5.47 -28.97
CA GLN A 406 10.19 5.78 -29.32
C GLN A 406 9.20 5.36 -28.24
N ALA A 407 9.37 4.17 -27.66
CA ALA A 407 8.52 3.71 -26.56
C ALA A 407 8.67 4.59 -25.31
N ASN A 408 9.90 4.99 -24.97
CA ASN A 408 10.16 5.95 -23.89
C ASN A 408 9.49 7.31 -24.15
N THR A 409 9.50 7.82 -25.40
CA THR A 409 8.77 9.05 -25.75
C THR A 409 7.27 8.92 -25.50
N ILE A 410 6.67 7.79 -25.88
CA ILE A 410 5.26 7.52 -25.64
C ILE A 410 4.98 7.53 -24.14
N MET A 411 5.76 6.78 -23.34
CA MET A 411 5.58 6.73 -21.88
C MET A 411 5.78 8.10 -21.21
N ALA A 412 6.73 8.91 -21.67
CA ALA A 412 6.90 10.27 -21.17
C ALA A 412 5.70 11.17 -21.48
N ILE A 413 5.11 11.05 -22.68
CA ILE A 413 3.86 11.75 -23.03
C ILE A 413 2.71 11.27 -22.14
N LEU A 414 2.59 9.95 -21.92
CA LEU A 414 1.56 9.38 -21.04
C LEU A 414 1.66 9.92 -19.61
N ILE A 415 2.87 9.99 -19.04
CA ILE A 415 3.08 10.62 -17.72
C ILE A 415 2.72 12.10 -17.77
N GLY A 416 3.20 12.85 -18.77
CA GLY A 416 2.90 14.28 -18.90
C GLY A 416 1.40 14.55 -18.98
N THR A 417 0.68 13.75 -19.78
CA THR A 417 -0.79 13.79 -19.86
C THR A 417 -1.42 13.42 -18.52
N THR A 418 -0.94 12.38 -17.83
CA THR A 418 -1.46 11.98 -16.51
C THR A 418 -1.31 13.09 -15.47
N ILE A 419 -0.16 13.78 -15.45
CA ILE A 419 0.08 14.93 -14.56
C ILE A 419 -0.92 16.05 -14.86
N VAL A 420 -1.11 16.41 -16.13
CA VAL A 420 -2.08 17.44 -16.53
C VAL A 420 -3.50 17.02 -16.14
N MET A 421 -3.88 15.78 -16.41
CA MET A 421 -5.20 15.25 -16.05
C MET A 421 -5.43 15.29 -14.54
N LYS A 422 -4.44 14.94 -13.72
CA LYS A 422 -4.55 15.03 -12.26
C LYS A 422 -4.79 16.46 -11.77
N VAL A 423 -4.08 17.43 -12.34
CA VAL A 423 -4.26 18.84 -11.97
C VAL A 423 -5.65 19.36 -12.36
N ILE A 424 -6.20 18.89 -13.49
CA ILE A 424 -7.53 19.30 -13.96
C ILE A 424 -8.66 18.56 -13.21
N PHE A 425 -8.48 17.28 -12.92
CA PHE A 425 -9.51 16.38 -12.36
C PHE A 425 -9.11 15.86 -10.97
N LEU A 426 -8.80 16.78 -10.04
CA LEU A 426 -8.33 16.46 -8.69
C LEU A 426 -9.28 15.54 -7.92
N ASP A 427 -10.60 15.74 -8.08
CA ASP A 427 -11.62 14.95 -7.39
C ASP A 427 -11.84 13.55 -7.97
N LEU A 428 -11.38 13.31 -9.21
CA LEU A 428 -11.53 12.02 -9.88
C LEU A 428 -10.26 11.17 -9.78
N LEU A 429 -9.09 11.79 -9.94
CA LEU A 429 -7.78 11.13 -9.97
C LEU A 429 -7.06 11.27 -8.62
N VAL A 430 -7.72 10.75 -7.59
CA VAL A 430 -7.34 10.94 -6.18
C VAL A 430 -6.08 10.18 -5.76
N GLN A 431 -5.57 9.24 -6.57
CA GLN A 431 -4.42 8.44 -6.16
C GLN A 431 -3.17 9.30 -5.94
N GLN A 432 -2.55 9.20 -4.77
CA GLN A 432 -1.36 9.97 -4.40
C GLN A 432 -0.06 9.31 -4.93
N ASN A 433 0.05 9.14 -6.26
CA ASN A 433 1.18 8.49 -6.92
C ASN A 433 2.24 9.46 -7.49
N TRP A 434 2.34 10.69 -6.96
CA TRP A 434 3.32 11.69 -7.40
C TRP A 434 4.77 11.19 -7.36
N GLN A 435 5.11 10.42 -6.32
CA GLN A 435 6.40 9.75 -6.21
C GLN A 435 6.69 8.85 -7.42
N ILE A 436 5.71 8.08 -7.89
CA ILE A 436 5.89 7.17 -9.03
C ILE A 436 6.04 7.96 -10.33
N LEU A 437 5.15 8.93 -10.56
CA LEU A 437 5.17 9.81 -11.73
C LEU A 437 6.54 10.51 -11.86
N LEU A 438 7.01 11.13 -10.78
CA LEU A 438 8.23 11.93 -10.78
C LEU A 438 9.51 11.09 -10.69
N THR A 439 9.44 9.83 -10.23
CA THR A 439 10.56 8.88 -10.36
C THR A 439 10.72 8.43 -11.82
N LEU A 440 9.63 8.07 -12.51
CA LEU A 440 9.70 7.49 -13.85
C LEU A 440 9.84 8.53 -14.97
N LEU A 441 9.31 9.75 -14.79
CA LEU A 441 9.33 10.78 -15.83
C LEU A 441 10.74 11.11 -16.33
N PRO A 442 11.75 11.39 -15.48
CA PRO A 442 13.09 11.69 -15.97
C PRO A 442 13.73 10.49 -16.68
N MET A 443 13.45 9.28 -16.20
CA MET A 443 13.97 8.04 -16.80
C MET A 443 13.44 7.86 -18.21
N TYR A 444 12.14 8.04 -18.43
CA TYR A 444 11.54 8.00 -19.76
C TYR A 444 12.02 9.17 -20.65
N LEU A 445 12.08 10.40 -20.11
CA LEU A 445 12.51 11.58 -20.87
C LEU A 445 13.95 11.45 -21.36
N CYS A 446 14.89 11.12 -20.49
CA CYS A 446 16.31 10.99 -20.85
C CYS A 446 16.56 9.90 -21.89
N ASN A 447 15.74 8.84 -21.89
CA ASN A 447 15.79 7.75 -22.85
C ASN A 447 14.86 7.95 -24.07
N SER A 448 14.21 9.10 -24.21
CA SER A 448 13.27 9.38 -25.30
C SER A 448 13.97 9.71 -26.62
N SER A 449 13.19 9.78 -27.69
CA SER A 449 13.61 10.30 -29.00
C SER A 449 13.72 11.83 -29.06
N ILE A 450 13.43 12.55 -27.98
CA ILE A 450 13.51 14.02 -27.94
C ILE A 450 14.98 14.44 -28.06
N PRO A 451 15.34 15.34 -29.01
CA PRO A 451 16.72 15.75 -29.23
C PRO A 451 17.14 16.85 -28.25
N PHE A 452 17.39 16.47 -26.99
CA PHE A 452 17.83 17.43 -25.95
C PHE A 452 19.11 18.19 -26.32
N GLU A 453 19.96 17.62 -27.19
CA GLU A 453 21.18 18.26 -27.69
C GLU A 453 20.90 19.58 -28.43
N ARG A 454 19.75 19.68 -29.13
CA ARG A 454 19.34 20.90 -29.84
C ARG A 454 18.95 22.05 -28.89
N LEU A 455 18.70 21.78 -27.61
CA LEU A 455 18.47 22.82 -26.62
C LEU A 455 19.79 23.51 -26.20
N PHE A 456 20.93 22.85 -26.40
CA PHE A 456 22.26 23.35 -26.05
C PHE A 456 23.09 23.79 -27.27
N GLU A 457 22.60 23.52 -28.49
CA GLU A 457 23.16 24.14 -29.70
C GLU A 457 22.92 25.65 -29.64
N ARG A 458 23.95 26.42 -29.27
CA ARG A 458 24.00 27.86 -29.54
C ARG A 458 23.80 28.02 -31.04
N LYS A 459 22.63 28.51 -31.47
CA LYS A 459 22.43 29.02 -32.82
C LYS A 459 23.56 30.01 -33.11
N HIS A 460 24.58 29.56 -33.84
CA HIS A 460 25.48 30.48 -34.50
C HIS A 460 24.63 31.16 -35.55
N ARG A 461 24.09 32.34 -35.21
CA ARG A 461 23.75 33.32 -36.25
C ARG A 461 25.07 33.61 -36.93
N ILE A 462 25.29 32.96 -38.06
CA ILE A 462 26.21 33.49 -39.07
C ILE A 462 25.56 34.83 -39.43
N LEU A 463 26.12 35.91 -38.88
CA LEU A 463 25.89 37.23 -39.46
C LEU A 463 26.57 37.13 -40.82
N ASP A 464 25.74 37.14 -41.86
CA ASP A 464 26.21 37.30 -43.22
C ASP A 464 26.75 38.73 -43.30
N ASP A 465 28.07 38.88 -43.32
CA ASP A 465 28.73 40.18 -43.46
C ASP A 465 28.62 40.72 -44.91
N SER A 466 27.70 40.19 -45.72
CA SER A 466 27.46 40.65 -47.10
C SER A 466 26.69 41.96 -47.23
N ASP A 467 26.33 42.62 -46.12
CA ASP A 467 25.58 43.89 -46.10
C ASP A 467 26.40 45.07 -45.51
N TRP A 468 27.73 45.05 -45.62
CA TRP A 468 28.58 46.23 -45.36
C TRP A 468 29.47 46.61 -46.53
#